data_AF-C4WTY7-F1
#
_entry.id   AF-C4WTY7-F1
#
_cell.length_a   1.000
_cell.length_b   1.000
_cell.length_c   1.000
_cell.angle_alpha   90.00
_cell.angle_beta   90.00
_cell.angle_gamma   90.00
#
_symmetry.space_group_name_H-M   'P 1'
#
loop_
_entity.id
_entity.type
_entity.pdbx_description
1 polymer ?
#
loop_
_entity_poly.entity_id
_entity_poly.type
_entity_poly.pdbx_seq_one_letter_code
_entity_poly.pdbx_strand_id
1 'polypeptide(L)'
;MNNQENQLSDMLEVYICTKLSEPEINTRRYRKGMTVNDLKNKLEMITGRSAGTMILSAYDKDKLVAKLDDDDSQLGSYPVENGMFLLVDDPAYETSDQDAIDGYKMTEEEYNAKQETLKSF
;
A
#
# COMPACT_ATOMS: atom_id res chain seq x y z
N MET A 1 2.42 12.76 -33.54
CA MET A 1 2.88 13.52 -32.35
C MET A 1 2.27 12.82 -31.14
N ASN A 2 2.97 11.79 -30.65
CA ASN A 2 2.45 10.79 -29.73
C ASN A 2 2.63 11.23 -28.27
N ASN A 3 2.01 12.34 -27.88
CA ASN A 3 2.10 12.85 -26.49
C ASN A 3 1.30 12.01 -25.48
N GLN A 4 0.47 11.07 -25.92
CA GLN A 4 -0.32 10.20 -25.03
C GLN A 4 0.41 8.91 -24.63
N GLU A 5 1.36 8.39 -25.43
CA GLU A 5 2.09 7.16 -25.10
C GLU A 5 3.14 7.38 -24.00
N ASN A 6 3.75 8.57 -23.94
CA ASN A 6 4.81 8.89 -22.96
C ASN A 6 4.27 9.24 -21.57
N GLN A 7 2.95 9.38 -21.40
CA GLN A 7 2.32 9.69 -20.11
C GLN A 7 1.96 8.43 -19.31
N LEU A 8 1.85 7.26 -19.97
CA LEU A 8 1.47 6.00 -19.32
C LEU A 8 2.68 5.26 -18.72
N SER A 9 3.88 5.41 -19.29
CA SER A 9 5.13 4.82 -18.79
C SER A 9 5.59 5.35 -17.44
N ASP A 10 5.12 6.54 -17.08
CA ASP A 10 5.47 7.26 -15.84
C ASP A 10 4.51 6.96 -14.69
N MET A 11 3.51 6.09 -14.91
CA MET A 11 2.57 5.68 -13.87
C MET A 11 3.02 4.36 -13.24
N LEU A 12 2.87 4.27 -11.93
CA LEU A 12 3.10 3.08 -11.12
C LEU A 12 1.76 2.63 -10.53
N GLU A 13 1.37 1.39 -10.81
CA GLU A 13 0.17 0.77 -10.26
C GLU A 13 0.54 -0.08 -9.03
N VAL A 14 -0.05 0.24 -7.88
CA VAL A 14 0.26 -0.40 -6.59
C VAL A 14 -1.02 -0.72 -5.83
N TYR A 15 -0.95 -1.71 -4.96
CA TYR A 15 -2.02 -2.05 -4.02
C TYR A 15 -1.76 -1.34 -2.69
N ILE A 16 -2.75 -0.63 -2.16
CA ILE A 16 -2.62 0.05 -0.87
C ILE A 16 -3.14 -0.87 0.23
N CYS A 17 -2.33 -1.12 1.25
CA CYS A 17 -2.70 -1.94 2.41
C CYS A 17 -2.44 -1.17 3.70
N THR A 18 -3.36 -1.21 4.65
CA THR A 18 -3.17 -0.67 6.02
C THR A 18 -2.72 -1.77 6.99
N LYS A 19 -3.06 -3.02 6.68
CA LYS A 19 -2.59 -4.24 7.35
C LYS A 19 -2.30 -5.30 6.28
N LEU A 20 -1.19 -6.02 6.42
CA LEU A 20 -0.82 -7.08 5.47
C LEU A 20 -1.81 -8.26 5.46
N SER A 21 -2.56 -8.44 6.57
CA SER A 21 -3.53 -9.52 6.75
C SER A 21 -4.91 -9.26 6.14
N GLU A 22 -5.19 -8.03 5.69
CA GLU A 22 -6.49 -7.66 5.14
C GLU A 22 -6.30 -7.16 3.71
N PRO A 23 -6.82 -7.87 2.69
CA PRO A 23 -6.80 -7.39 1.33
C PRO A 23 -7.84 -6.26 1.20
N GLU A 24 -7.47 -5.04 1.60
CA GLU A 24 -8.13 -3.84 1.09
C GLU A 24 -7.71 -3.69 -0.38
N ILE A 25 -8.46 -4.33 -1.28
CA ILE A 25 -8.17 -4.32 -2.73
C ILE A 25 -8.54 -2.94 -3.29
N ASN A 26 -7.71 -1.94 -3.02
CA ASN A 26 -7.76 -0.63 -3.64
C ASN A 26 -6.46 -0.42 -4.43
N THR A 27 -6.43 -0.96 -5.65
CA THR A 27 -5.37 -0.65 -6.61
C THR A 27 -5.40 0.84 -6.94
N ARG A 28 -4.25 1.49 -6.88
CA ARG A 28 -4.10 2.91 -7.20
C ARG A 28 -2.92 3.13 -8.13
N ARG A 29 -3.00 4.21 -8.91
CA ARG A 29 -1.95 4.61 -9.84
C ARG A 29 -1.37 5.96 -9.44
N TYR A 30 -0.07 6.00 -9.24
CA TYR A 30 0.69 7.20 -8.89
C TYR A 30 1.75 7.51 -9.94
N ARG A 31 2.15 8.77 -10.05
CA ARG A 31 3.26 9.15 -10.94
C ARG A 31 4.58 8.81 -10.29
N LYS A 32 5.51 8.21 -11.03
CA LYS A 32 6.88 7.91 -10.57
C LYS A 32 7.64 9.17 -10.16
N GLY A 33 7.35 10.32 -10.79
CA GLY A 33 7.96 11.60 -10.43
C GLY A 33 7.37 12.28 -9.18
N MET A 34 6.34 11.71 -8.56
CA MET A 34 5.76 12.21 -7.31
C MET A 34 6.71 11.95 -6.15
N THR A 35 6.81 12.88 -5.19
CA THR A 35 7.61 12.65 -3.99
C THR A 35 6.91 11.71 -3.02
N VAL A 36 7.66 11.12 -2.09
CA VAL A 36 7.10 10.31 -1.01
C VAL A 36 6.17 11.15 -0.13
N ASN A 37 6.51 12.42 0.14
CA ASN A 37 5.63 13.34 0.87
C ASN A 37 4.27 13.53 0.17
N ASP A 38 4.28 13.79 -1.14
CA ASP A 38 3.04 13.94 -1.92
C ASP A 38 2.19 12.66 -1.91
N LEU A 39 2.85 11.50 -1.94
CA LEU A 39 2.19 10.20 -1.81
C LEU A 39 1.56 10.05 -0.43
N LYS A 40 2.28 10.35 0.66
CA LYS A 40 1.77 10.29 2.04
C LYS A 40 0.55 11.21 2.24
N ASN A 41 0.61 12.46 1.76
CA ASN A 41 -0.52 13.39 1.82
C ASN A 41 -1.77 12.86 1.09
N LYS A 42 -1.59 12.15 -0.03
CA LYS A 42 -2.72 11.49 -0.73
C LYS A 42 -3.25 10.31 0.05
N LEU A 43 -2.37 9.51 0.63
CA LEU A 43 -2.74 8.34 1.42
C LEU A 43 -3.46 8.75 2.70
N GLU A 44 -3.08 9.86 3.33
CA GLU A 44 -3.79 10.43 4.49
C GLU A 44 -5.26 10.68 4.19
N MET A 45 -5.60 11.23 3.02
CA MET A 45 -7.00 11.44 2.62
C MET A 45 -7.78 10.13 2.41
N ILE A 46 -7.08 9.01 2.19
CA ILE A 46 -7.67 7.71 1.88
C ILE A 46 -7.78 6.84 3.14
N THR A 47 -6.72 6.83 3.95
CA THR A 47 -6.55 5.94 5.10
C THR A 47 -6.86 6.64 6.43
N GLY A 48 -6.96 7.97 6.44
CA GLY A 48 -7.11 8.76 7.68
C GLY A 48 -5.86 8.82 8.55
N ARG A 49 -4.76 8.19 8.13
CA ARG A 49 -3.47 8.14 8.84
C ARG A 49 -2.66 9.40 8.55
N SER A 50 -2.04 9.99 9.56
CA SER A 50 -1.34 11.26 9.43
C SER A 50 -0.09 11.11 8.56
N ALA A 51 0.07 11.91 7.51
CA ALA A 51 1.27 11.89 6.66
C ALA A 51 2.57 12.09 7.47
N GLY A 52 2.50 12.86 8.56
CA GLY A 52 3.66 13.16 9.40
C GLY A 52 4.16 11.97 10.25
N THR A 53 3.30 10.99 10.54
CA THR A 53 3.66 9.78 11.29
C THR A 53 3.60 8.51 10.45
N MET A 54 3.21 8.65 9.17
CA MET A 54 3.06 7.55 8.22
C MET A 54 4.40 6.93 7.84
N ILE A 55 4.48 5.61 7.99
CA ILE A 55 5.59 4.78 7.53
C ILE A 55 5.12 4.01 6.30
N LEU A 56 5.86 4.16 5.20
CA LEU A 56 5.56 3.48 3.94
C LEU A 56 6.58 2.40 3.63
N SER A 57 6.09 1.19 3.36
CA SER A 57 6.92 0.04 2.99
C SER A 57 6.36 -0.63 1.74
N ALA A 58 7.23 -0.85 0.75
CA ALA A 58 6.89 -1.57 -0.47
C ALA A 58 7.20 -3.06 -0.33
N TYR A 59 6.25 -3.90 -0.72
CA TYR A 59 6.34 -5.35 -0.68
C TYR A 59 6.06 -5.96 -2.06
N ASP A 60 6.81 -6.99 -2.41
CA ASP A 60 6.47 -7.93 -3.46
C ASP A 60 5.96 -9.20 -2.77
N LYS A 61 4.64 -9.40 -2.80
CA LYS A 61 3.95 -10.42 -2.00
C LYS A 61 4.31 -10.26 -0.52
N ASP A 62 5.04 -11.22 0.05
CA ASP A 62 5.43 -11.22 1.48
C ASP A 62 6.84 -10.69 1.72
N LYS A 63 7.54 -10.26 0.66
CA LYS A 63 8.93 -9.79 0.75
C LYS A 63 9.00 -8.27 0.77
N LEU A 64 9.61 -7.71 1.82
CA LEU A 64 9.95 -6.29 1.87
C LEU A 64 10.97 -5.95 0.78
N VAL A 65 10.62 -5.01 -0.09
CA VAL A 65 11.43 -4.54 -1.22
C VAL A 65 12.12 -3.22 -0.88
N ALA A 66 11.36 -2.27 -0.33
CA ALA A 66 11.89 -0.94 0.00
C ALA A 66 11.12 -0.30 1.15
N LYS A 67 11.81 0.56 1.91
CA LYS A 67 11.17 1.53 2.81
C LYS A 67 11.25 2.89 2.14
N LEU A 68 10.11 3.60 2.09
CA LEU A 68 10.01 4.92 1.49
C LEU A 68 10.15 5.95 2.62
N ASP A 69 11.38 6.16 3.07
CA ASP A 69 11.76 6.91 4.27
C ASP A 69 12.28 8.33 4.00
N ASP A 70 12.52 8.68 2.74
CA ASP A 70 12.92 10.02 2.31
C ASP A 70 11.75 10.72 1.61
N ASP A 71 11.18 11.69 2.31
CA ASP A 71 9.99 12.45 1.89
C ASP A 71 10.22 13.33 0.65
N ASP A 72 11.47 13.73 0.41
CA ASP A 72 11.86 14.54 -0.76
C ASP A 72 12.22 13.69 -1.98
N SER A 73 12.47 12.39 -1.79
CA SER A 73 12.75 11.45 -2.87
C SER A 73 11.52 11.13 -3.71
N GLN A 74 11.73 10.90 -5.00
CA GLN A 74 10.67 10.53 -5.94
C GLN A 74 10.31 9.04 -5.81
N LEU A 75 9.04 8.68 -5.99
CA LEU A 75 8.60 7.28 -5.95
C LEU A 75 9.38 6.39 -6.92
N GLY A 76 9.73 6.91 -8.09
CA GLY A 76 10.51 6.21 -9.10
C GLY A 76 11.99 6.02 -8.79
N SER A 77 12.53 6.65 -7.74
CA SER A 77 13.90 6.38 -7.29
C SER A 77 14.01 5.12 -6.43
N TYR A 78 12.87 4.62 -5.93
CA TYR A 78 12.79 3.37 -5.19
C TYR A 78 12.59 2.19 -6.15
N PRO A 79 13.04 0.97 -5.78
CA PRO A 79 12.85 -0.24 -6.57
C PRO A 79 11.40 -0.77 -6.48
N VAL A 80 10.40 0.09 -6.68
CA VAL A 80 8.98 -0.26 -6.67
C VAL A 80 8.50 -0.48 -8.10
N GLU A 81 7.84 -1.61 -8.34
CA GLU A 81 7.29 -1.99 -9.64
C GLU A 81 5.75 -2.11 -9.60
N ASN A 82 5.16 -2.23 -10.79
CA ASN A 82 3.72 -2.41 -10.91
C ASN A 82 3.27 -3.71 -10.24
N GLY A 83 2.14 -3.66 -9.53
CA GLY A 83 1.55 -4.81 -8.84
C GLY A 83 2.15 -5.09 -7.46
N MET A 84 3.08 -4.26 -6.98
CA MET A 84 3.57 -4.33 -5.60
C MET A 84 2.58 -3.75 -4.61
N PHE A 85 2.73 -4.14 -3.34
CA PHE A 85 1.93 -3.66 -2.23
C PHE A 85 2.65 -2.49 -1.54
N LEU A 86 1.96 -1.40 -1.30
CA LEU A 86 2.38 -0.34 -0.38
C LEU A 86 1.63 -0.52 0.93
N LEU A 87 2.37 -0.98 1.93
CA LEU A 87 1.92 -1.02 3.31
C LEU A 87 2.05 0.38 3.91
N VAL A 88 0.92 0.90 4.36
CA VAL A 88 0.76 2.15 5.08
C VAL A 88 0.65 1.82 6.56
N ASP A 89 1.66 2.13 7.35
CA ASP A 89 1.66 1.97 8.81
C ASP A 89 1.67 3.34 9.49
N ASP A 90 1.06 3.45 10.67
CA ASP A 90 1.05 4.68 11.47
C ASP A 90 1.02 4.33 12.96
N PRO A 91 2.18 4.33 13.63
CA PRO A 91 2.27 3.98 15.04
C PRO A 91 1.41 4.87 15.96
N ALA A 92 1.19 6.14 15.59
CA ALA A 92 0.39 7.07 16.37
C ALA A 92 -1.12 6.77 16.24
N TYR A 93 -1.53 6.30 15.06
CA TYR A 93 -2.90 5.86 14.79
C TYR A 93 -3.24 4.59 15.58
N GLU A 94 -2.36 3.58 15.57
CA GLU A 94 -2.59 2.30 16.27
C GLU A 94 -2.63 2.47 17.81
N THR A 95 -1.88 3.40 18.39
CA THR A 95 -2.02 3.73 19.83
C THR A 95 -3.33 4.40 20.19
N SER A 96 -4.03 4.98 19.21
CA SER A 96 -5.35 5.60 19.39
C SER A 96 -6.49 4.58 19.23
N ASP A 97 -6.27 3.56 18.41
CA ASP A 97 -7.23 2.48 18.12
C ASP A 97 -7.10 1.27 19.08
N GLN A 98 -6.03 1.15 19.88
CA GLN A 98 -5.91 0.05 20.86
C GLN A 98 -6.94 0.12 22.03
N ASP A 99 -7.67 1.23 22.18
CA ASP A 99 -8.85 1.28 23.06
C ASP A 99 -10.13 0.73 22.40
N ALA A 100 -10.06 0.32 21.11
CA ALA A 100 -11.14 -0.30 20.38
C ALA A 100 -10.64 -1.49 19.53
N ILE A 101 -10.98 -2.71 19.98
CA ILE A 101 -10.91 -4.00 19.24
C ILE A 101 -9.69 -4.85 19.61
N ASP A 102 -9.82 -5.45 20.79
CA ASP A 102 -9.07 -6.59 21.31
C ASP A 102 -9.45 -7.92 20.61
N GLY A 103 -9.49 -7.97 19.27
CA GLY A 103 -9.88 -9.21 18.60
C GLY A 103 -9.90 -9.21 17.09
N TYR A 104 -8.78 -9.57 16.47
CA TYR A 104 -8.76 -10.62 15.44
C TYR A 104 -7.32 -11.08 15.18
N LYS A 105 -6.87 -12.09 15.95
CA LYS A 105 -5.78 -12.96 15.50
C LYS A 105 -6.35 -13.80 14.37
N MET A 106 -6.11 -13.43 13.12
CA MET A 106 -6.40 -14.32 12.00
C MET A 106 -5.35 -15.43 12.02
N THR A 107 -5.69 -16.55 12.65
CA THR A 107 -4.94 -17.80 12.56
C THR A 107 -4.94 -18.28 11.11
N GLU A 108 -3.82 -18.87 10.67
CA GLU A 108 -3.46 -19.30 9.30
C GLU A 108 -4.49 -20.22 8.58
N GLU A 109 -5.64 -20.52 9.19
CA GLU A 109 -6.65 -21.45 8.68
C GLU A 109 -7.63 -20.82 7.68
N GLU A 110 -7.88 -19.50 7.71
CA GLU A 110 -8.88 -18.87 6.81
C GLU A 110 -8.37 -18.63 5.38
N TYR A 111 -7.05 -18.62 5.14
CA TYR A 111 -6.48 -18.43 3.81
C TYR A 111 -6.80 -19.60 2.86
N ASN A 112 -6.94 -20.82 3.40
CA ASN A 112 -7.24 -22.02 2.59
C ASN A 112 -8.72 -22.18 2.23
N ALA A 113 -9.64 -21.46 2.88
CA ALA A 113 -11.08 -21.67 2.67
C ALA A 113 -11.63 -21.03 1.37
N LYS A 114 -10.91 -20.07 0.76
CA LYS A 114 -11.40 -19.35 -0.43
C LYS A 114 -10.99 -19.95 -1.78
N GLN A 115 -10.18 -21.01 -1.80
CA GLN A 115 -9.80 -21.71 -3.05
C GLN A 115 -10.80 -22.81 -3.45
N GLU A 116 -11.65 -23.29 -2.54
CA GLU A 116 -12.56 -24.43 -2.79
C GLU A 116 -13.94 -24.05 -3.37
N THR A 117 -14.31 -22.76 -3.43
CA THR A 117 -15.68 -22.36 -3.84
C THR A 117 -15.83 -21.96 -5.30
N LEU A 118 -14.75 -21.97 -6.11
CA LEU A 118 -14.82 -21.69 -7.55
C LEU A 118 -14.93 -22.94 -8.43
N LYS A 119 -15.13 -24.13 -7.84
CA LYS A 119 -15.18 -25.41 -8.58
C LYS A 119 -16.45 -26.24 -8.41
N SER A 120 -17.52 -25.64 -7.88
CA SER A 120 -18.86 -26.23 -7.95
C SER A 120 -19.86 -25.11 -8.21
N PHE A 121 -20.30 -24.98 -9.46
CA PHE A 121 -21.68 -25.16 -9.93
C PHE A 121 -21.83 -24.59 -11.35
#